data_AF-A0A519W8U6-F1
#
_entry.id   AF-A0A519W8U6-F1
#
_cell.length_a   1.000
_cell.length_b   1.000
_cell.length_c   1.000
_cell.angle_alpha   90.00
_cell.angle_beta   90.00
_cell.angle_gamma   90.00
#
_symmetry.space_group_name_H-M   'P 1'
#
loop_
_entity.id
_entity.type
_entity.pdbx_description
1 polymer ?
#
loop_
_entity_poly.entity_id
_entity_poly.type
_entity_poly.pdbx_seq_one_letter_code
_entity_poly.pdbx_strand_id
1 'polypeptide(L)'
;MKKIRNIIAAIVLSLHLIPAIAQEQPVTKAGFDAINLDSKGLEKVKQLVSAAKYTAAAKELLTYYRNRTHVKHLVYDLNEQEKFAGKKVNENTLALANDVLLHKFKPHKAYPTYEYGKDINWQYRPVQDQLLTTFLHRTAFWEPLGLVYRSNADEQYAKEWVFQVRDWIKKN
;
A
#
# COMPACT_ATOMS: atom_id res chain seq x y z
N MET A 1 38.28 3.56 -15.29
CA MET A 1 37.72 3.79 -13.94
C MET A 1 36.33 4.43 -13.92
N LYS A 2 36.05 5.55 -14.62
CA LYS A 2 34.70 6.15 -14.67
C LYS A 2 33.58 5.21 -15.18
N LYS A 3 33.86 4.38 -16.20
CA LYS A 3 32.89 3.39 -16.72
C LYS A 3 32.53 2.30 -15.69
N ILE A 4 33.50 1.81 -14.92
CA ILE A 4 33.27 0.79 -13.88
C ILE A 4 32.48 1.39 -12.70
N ARG A 5 32.76 2.64 -12.33
CA ARG A 5 32.00 3.37 -11.30
C ARG A 5 30.53 3.60 -11.70
N ASN A 6 30.28 3.87 -12.97
CA ASN A 6 28.91 4.03 -13.49
C ASN A 6 28.15 2.69 -13.58
N ILE A 7 28.85 1.58 -13.87
CA ILE A 7 28.27 0.23 -13.86
C ILE A 7 27.91 -0.21 -12.44
N ILE A 8 28.79 0.04 -11.45
CA ILE A 8 28.50 -0.26 -10.04
C ILE A 8 27.33 0.59 -9.53
N ALA A 9 27.25 1.88 -9.90
CA ALA A 9 26.12 2.73 -9.55
C ALA A 9 24.79 2.24 -10.15
N ALA A 10 24.81 1.72 -11.38
CA ALA A 10 23.62 1.15 -12.03
C ALA A 10 23.17 -0.19 -11.38
N ILE A 11 24.10 -1.02 -10.92
CA ILE A 11 23.81 -2.28 -10.22
C ILE A 11 23.25 -2.02 -8.80
N VAL A 12 23.76 -1.00 -8.10
CA VAL A 12 23.22 -0.59 -6.79
C VAL A 12 21.81 0.00 -6.94
N LEU A 13 21.55 0.74 -8.03
CA LEU A 13 20.22 1.30 -8.30
C LEU A 13 19.18 0.21 -8.66
N SER A 14 19.58 -0.87 -9.34
CA SER A 14 18.69 -1.99 -9.65
C SER A 14 18.35 -2.87 -8.44
N LEU A 15 19.21 -2.92 -7.42
CA LEU A 15 18.96 -3.63 -6.15
C LEU A 15 17.82 -3.01 -5.32
N HIS A 16 17.47 -1.74 -5.53
CA HIS A 16 16.37 -1.07 -4.83
C HIS A 16 14.99 -1.32 -5.48
N LEU A 17 14.92 -1.93 -6.67
CA LEU A 17 13.66 -2.29 -7.33
C LEU A 17 13.15 -3.71 -6.97
N ILE A 18 13.95 -4.51 -6.27
CA ILE A 18 13.69 -5.94 -6.06
C ILE A 18 12.59 -6.27 -5.01
N PRO A 19 12.39 -5.52 -3.90
CA PRO A 19 11.55 -6.05 -2.82
C PRO A 19 10.06 -6.12 -3.18
N ALA A 20 9.56 -5.24 -4.05
CA ALA A 20 8.14 -5.21 -4.43
C ALA A 20 7.72 -6.38 -5.35
N ILE A 21 8.63 -6.82 -6.23
CA ILE A 21 8.40 -7.95 -7.14
C ILE A 21 8.48 -9.28 -6.37
N ALA A 22 9.35 -9.36 -5.36
CA ALA A 22 9.59 -10.57 -4.59
C ALA A 22 8.38 -11.05 -3.75
N GLN A 23 7.37 -10.19 -3.52
CA GLN A 23 6.18 -10.52 -2.74
C GLN A 23 4.95 -10.83 -3.62
N GLU A 24 5.05 -10.75 -4.95
CA GLU A 24 3.90 -10.89 -5.83
C GLU A 24 3.44 -12.35 -5.94
N GLN A 25 2.21 -12.63 -5.50
CA GLN A 25 1.59 -13.96 -5.59
C GLN A 25 0.84 -14.10 -6.92
N PRO A 26 0.88 -15.27 -7.57
CA PRO A 26 0.12 -15.50 -8.79
C PRO A 26 -1.38 -15.42 -8.50
N VAL A 27 -2.13 -14.79 -9.40
CA VAL A 27 -3.60 -14.75 -9.31
C VAL A 27 -4.15 -16.13 -9.70
N THR A 28 -4.80 -16.79 -8.75
CA THR A 28 -5.45 -18.09 -8.95
C THR A 28 -6.97 -17.95 -8.88
N LYS A 29 -7.70 -19.03 -9.18
CA LYS A 29 -9.16 -19.08 -9.01
C LYS A 29 -9.60 -18.63 -7.61
N ALA A 30 -8.86 -19.03 -6.57
CA ALA A 30 -9.20 -18.73 -5.18
C ALA A 30 -9.28 -17.23 -4.90
N GLY A 31 -8.54 -16.40 -5.65
CA GLY A 31 -8.60 -14.94 -5.54
C GLY A 31 -9.97 -14.33 -5.87
N PHE A 32 -10.87 -15.09 -6.48
CA PHE A 32 -12.21 -14.65 -6.85
C PHE A 32 -13.32 -15.26 -5.99
N ASP A 33 -13.02 -16.22 -5.11
CA ASP A 33 -14.06 -17.00 -4.40
C ASP A 33 -14.89 -16.14 -3.44
N ALA A 34 -14.32 -15.06 -2.89
CA ALA A 34 -15.02 -14.10 -2.02
C ALA A 34 -15.83 -13.03 -2.78
N ILE A 35 -15.79 -13.02 -4.12
CA ILE A 35 -16.38 -11.98 -4.95
C ILE A 35 -17.66 -12.51 -5.59
N ASN A 36 -18.78 -11.79 -5.38
CA ASN A 36 -20.01 -12.07 -6.12
C ASN A 36 -19.88 -11.61 -7.58
N LEU A 37 -19.44 -12.51 -8.45
CA LEU A 37 -19.21 -12.26 -9.89
C LEU A 37 -20.50 -12.00 -10.69
N ASP A 38 -21.69 -12.23 -10.10
CA ASP A 38 -22.98 -11.87 -10.68
C ASP A 38 -23.36 -10.39 -10.47
N SER A 39 -22.52 -9.63 -9.75
CA SER A 39 -22.76 -8.21 -9.51
C SER A 39 -22.65 -7.38 -10.79
N LYS A 40 -23.51 -6.37 -10.90
CA LYS A 40 -23.54 -5.45 -12.05
C LYS A 40 -22.17 -4.81 -12.28
N GLY A 41 -21.69 -4.88 -13.52
CA GLY A 41 -20.39 -4.36 -13.95
C GLY A 41 -19.23 -5.35 -13.84
N LEU A 42 -19.47 -6.57 -13.33
CA LEU A 42 -18.47 -7.65 -13.26
C LEU A 42 -18.65 -8.72 -14.34
N GLU A 43 -19.50 -8.49 -15.35
CA GLU A 43 -19.86 -9.48 -16.37
C GLU A 43 -18.61 -10.00 -17.12
N LYS A 44 -17.70 -9.08 -17.48
CA LYS A 44 -16.44 -9.44 -18.14
C LYS A 44 -15.47 -10.16 -17.20
N VAL A 45 -15.44 -9.80 -15.91
CA VAL A 45 -14.65 -10.51 -14.89
C VAL A 45 -15.15 -11.95 -14.78
N LYS A 46 -16.48 -12.15 -14.66
CA LYS A 46 -17.12 -13.47 -14.60
C LYS A 46 -16.73 -14.33 -15.81
N GLN A 47 -16.84 -13.79 -17.03
CA GLN A 47 -16.46 -14.50 -18.25
C GLN A 47 -14.98 -14.91 -18.24
N LEU A 48 -14.07 -14.02 -17.83
CA LEU A 48 -12.63 -14.30 -17.77
C LEU A 48 -12.29 -15.35 -16.72
N VAL A 49 -12.95 -15.32 -15.55
CA VAL A 49 -12.78 -16.34 -14.50
C VAL A 49 -13.26 -17.71 -15.00
N SER A 50 -14.43 -17.79 -15.64
CA SER A 50 -14.95 -19.04 -16.22
C SER A 50 -14.05 -19.61 -17.33
N ALA A 51 -13.35 -18.73 -18.06
CA ALA A 51 -12.37 -19.12 -19.07
C ALA A 51 -10.97 -19.42 -18.49
N ALA A 52 -10.82 -19.49 -17.17
CA ALA A 52 -9.55 -19.67 -16.45
C ALA A 52 -8.46 -18.62 -16.78
N LYS A 53 -8.85 -17.42 -17.23
CA LYS A 53 -7.95 -16.30 -17.56
C LYS A 53 -7.78 -15.37 -16.35
N TYR A 54 -7.25 -15.90 -15.25
CA TYR A 54 -7.24 -15.23 -13.94
C TYR A 54 -6.50 -13.88 -13.91
N THR A 55 -5.33 -13.77 -14.54
CA THR A 55 -4.59 -12.50 -14.60
C THR A 55 -5.38 -11.43 -15.37
N ALA A 56 -6.03 -11.80 -16.46
CA ALA A 56 -6.88 -10.89 -17.22
C ALA A 56 -8.13 -10.50 -16.41
N ALA A 57 -8.74 -11.46 -15.70
CA ALA A 57 -9.87 -11.20 -14.80
C ALA A 57 -9.50 -10.21 -13.69
N ALA A 58 -8.34 -10.34 -13.06
CA ALA A 58 -7.87 -9.41 -12.03
C ALA A 58 -7.61 -8.01 -12.59
N LYS A 59 -7.04 -7.89 -13.79
CA LYS A 59 -6.86 -6.60 -14.47
C LYS A 59 -8.20 -5.93 -14.79
N GLU A 60 -9.19 -6.71 -15.24
CA GLU A 60 -10.53 -6.21 -15.50
C GLU A 60 -11.23 -5.79 -14.20
N LEU A 61 -11.10 -6.57 -13.13
CA LEU A 61 -11.63 -6.23 -11.80
C LEU A 61 -11.01 -4.94 -11.26
N LEU A 62 -9.70 -4.75 -11.41
CA LEU A 62 -9.02 -3.50 -11.07
C LEU A 62 -9.58 -2.33 -11.89
N THR A 63 -9.87 -2.56 -13.17
CA THR A 63 -10.48 -1.55 -14.05
C THR A 63 -11.87 -1.18 -13.58
N TYR A 64 -12.68 -2.15 -13.16
CA TYR A 64 -13.97 -1.90 -12.52
C TYR A 64 -13.84 -1.01 -11.27
N TYR A 65 -12.94 -1.34 -10.33
CA TYR A 65 -12.77 -0.55 -9.11
C TYR A 65 -12.26 0.88 -9.36
N ARG A 66 -11.45 1.09 -10.40
CA ARG A 66 -10.98 2.43 -10.81
C ARG A 66 -12.09 3.30 -11.39
N ASN A 67 -13.09 2.70 -12.04
CA ASN A 67 -14.14 3.42 -12.77
C ASN A 67 -15.51 3.40 -12.08
N ARG A 68 -15.69 2.65 -10.97
CA ARG A 68 -16.97 2.61 -10.25
C ARG A 68 -17.29 3.98 -9.64
N THR A 69 -18.51 4.47 -9.83
CA THR A 69 -18.96 5.78 -9.34
C THR A 69 -20.14 5.72 -8.38
N HIS A 70 -20.80 4.56 -8.30
CA HIS A 70 -22.04 4.37 -7.53
C HIS A 70 -21.80 4.10 -6.03
N VAL A 71 -20.57 3.81 -5.62
CA VAL A 71 -20.18 3.64 -4.21
C VAL A 71 -19.37 4.86 -3.79
N LYS A 72 -19.82 5.54 -2.74
CA LYS A 72 -19.13 6.70 -2.16
C LYS A 72 -18.89 6.48 -0.68
N HIS A 73 -17.70 6.84 -0.20
CA HIS A 73 -17.42 6.87 1.22
C HIS A 73 -17.80 8.26 1.77
N LEU A 74 -18.31 8.32 2.99
CA LEU A 74 -18.79 9.57 3.59
C LEU A 74 -17.67 10.62 3.78
N VAL A 75 -16.43 10.14 3.94
CA VAL A 75 -15.24 10.97 4.26
C VAL A 75 -14.25 11.07 3.09
N TYR A 76 -14.24 10.12 2.15
CA TYR A 76 -13.25 10.06 1.08
C TYR A 76 -13.93 9.76 -0.26
N ASP A 77 -14.07 10.75 -1.13
CA ASP A 77 -14.57 10.52 -2.51
C ASP A 77 -13.38 10.58 -3.48
N LEU A 78 -13.36 9.66 -4.47
CA LEU A 78 -12.31 9.61 -5.49
C LEU A 78 -12.25 10.90 -6.32
N ASN A 79 -13.39 11.58 -6.49
CA ASN A 79 -13.47 12.88 -7.15
C ASN A 79 -12.85 14.02 -6.32
N GLU A 80 -12.55 13.78 -5.03
CA GLU A 80 -11.82 14.74 -4.19
C GLU A 80 -10.33 14.71 -4.44
N GLN A 81 -9.81 13.82 -5.30
CA GLN A 81 -8.40 13.84 -5.68
C GLN A 81 -8.00 15.22 -6.25
N GLU A 82 -8.89 15.89 -6.98
CA GLU A 82 -8.72 17.30 -7.41
C GLU A 82 -8.67 18.28 -6.24
N LYS A 83 -9.31 17.98 -5.10
CA LYS A 83 -9.23 18.80 -3.89
C LYS A 83 -7.87 18.67 -3.19
N PHE A 84 -7.11 17.60 -3.43
CA PHE A 84 -5.79 17.38 -2.81
C PHE A 84 -4.63 17.68 -3.76
N ALA A 85 -4.80 17.43 -5.06
CA ALA A 85 -3.77 17.60 -6.07
C ALA A 85 -3.23 19.04 -6.11
N GLY A 86 -1.91 19.19 -5.94
CA GLY A 86 -1.23 20.49 -5.97
C GLY A 86 -1.45 21.37 -4.73
N LYS A 87 -2.24 20.94 -3.75
CA LYS A 87 -2.35 21.62 -2.44
C LYS A 87 -1.26 21.13 -1.51
N LYS A 88 -0.66 22.05 -0.75
CA LYS A 88 0.33 21.72 0.28
C LYS A 88 -0.32 20.83 1.34
N VAL A 89 0.15 19.60 1.48
CA VAL A 89 -0.21 18.70 2.57
C VAL A 89 0.24 19.29 3.91
N ASN A 90 -0.51 19.03 4.98
CA ASN A 90 -0.13 19.45 6.33
C ASN A 90 1.28 18.89 6.67
N GLU A 91 2.15 19.72 7.24
CA GLU A 91 3.55 19.37 7.53
C GLU A 91 3.68 18.19 8.48
N ASN A 92 2.79 18.06 9.46
CA ASN A 92 2.75 16.91 10.36
C ASN A 92 2.32 15.63 9.61
N THR A 93 1.37 15.71 8.68
CA THR A 93 1.00 14.56 7.84
C THR A 93 2.16 14.12 6.95
N LEU A 94 2.89 15.07 6.36
CA LEU A 94 4.08 14.77 5.57
C LEU A 94 5.18 14.12 6.42
N ALA A 95 5.44 14.66 7.61
CA ALA A 95 6.44 14.10 8.53
C ALA A 95 6.08 12.66 8.93
N LEU A 96 4.82 12.39 9.26
CA LEU A 96 4.35 11.04 9.59
C LEU A 96 4.48 10.07 8.40
N ALA A 97 4.15 10.52 7.18
CA ALA A 97 4.32 9.69 5.99
C ALA A 97 5.80 9.36 5.74
N ASN A 98 6.70 10.34 5.91
CA ASN A 98 8.14 10.16 5.76
C ASN A 98 8.72 9.22 6.83
N ASP A 99 8.24 9.31 8.06
CA ASP A 99 8.62 8.37 9.13
C ASP A 99 8.25 6.93 8.76
N VAL A 100 7.07 6.72 8.17
CA VAL A 100 6.60 5.39 7.76
C VAL A 100 7.47 4.80 6.65
N LEU A 101 8.00 5.60 5.71
CA LEU A 101 8.98 5.16 4.70
C LEU A 101 10.28 4.63 5.33
N LEU A 102 10.58 5.04 6.56
CA LEU A 102 11.76 4.62 7.32
C LEU A 102 11.42 3.53 8.36
N HIS A 103 10.22 2.95 8.27
CA HIS A 103 9.66 1.99 9.23
C HIS A 103 9.63 2.52 10.67
N LYS A 104 9.43 3.83 10.79
CA LYS A 104 9.20 4.51 12.07
C LYS A 104 7.70 4.73 12.19
N PHE A 105 7.04 3.97 13.07
CA PHE A 105 5.59 4.05 13.21
C PHE A 105 5.22 4.76 14.49
N LYS A 106 4.20 5.60 14.38
CA LYS A 106 3.49 6.19 15.51
C LYS A 106 2.10 5.52 15.61
N PRO A 107 1.95 4.43 16.38
CA PRO A 107 0.74 3.62 16.37
C PRO A 107 -0.52 4.38 16.80
N HIS A 108 -0.37 5.32 17.72
CA HIS A 108 -1.44 6.18 18.21
C HIS A 108 -0.88 7.50 18.76
N LYS A 109 -1.71 8.56 18.80
CA LYS A 109 -1.30 9.91 19.21
C LYS A 109 -0.70 10.00 20.63
N ALA A 110 -1.06 9.07 21.51
CA ALA A 110 -0.58 9.00 22.88
C ALA A 110 0.80 8.34 23.04
N TYR A 111 1.36 7.77 21.97
CA TYR A 111 2.69 7.14 21.97
C TYR A 111 3.67 7.95 21.10
N PRO A 112 4.98 7.88 21.40
CA PRO A 112 6.00 8.36 20.48
C PRO A 112 6.08 7.49 19.22
N THR A 113 6.90 7.94 18.27
CA THR A 113 7.29 7.12 17.12
C THR A 113 8.35 6.10 17.57
N TYR A 114 8.24 4.85 17.11
CA TYR A 114 9.21 3.79 17.34
C TYR A 114 9.74 3.25 16.02
N GLU A 115 11.00 2.79 16.00
CA GLU A 115 11.60 2.14 14.84
C GLU A 115 11.34 0.63 14.89
N TYR A 116 10.71 0.08 13.84
CA TYR A 116 10.33 -1.34 13.76
C TYR A 116 11.33 -2.19 12.98
N GLY A 117 12.44 -1.59 12.56
CA GLY A 117 13.51 -2.24 11.80
C GLY A 117 13.27 -2.27 10.29
N LYS A 118 14.35 -2.43 9.51
CA LYS A 118 14.28 -2.56 8.04
C LYS A 118 13.49 -3.80 7.62
N ASP A 119 13.66 -4.91 8.34
CA ASP A 119 12.72 -6.02 8.30
C ASP A 119 11.71 -5.78 9.42
N ILE A 120 10.48 -5.43 9.06
CA ILE A 120 9.49 -4.92 10.02
C ILE A 120 9.15 -6.01 11.04
N ASN A 121 9.47 -5.75 12.31
CA ASN A 121 9.10 -6.61 13.42
C ASN A 121 7.74 -6.20 14.00
N TRP A 122 6.66 -6.79 13.47
CA TRP A 122 5.29 -6.56 13.94
C TRP A 122 5.02 -6.98 15.38
N GLN A 123 5.94 -7.74 16.00
CA GLN A 123 5.86 -8.19 17.39
C GLN A 123 6.73 -7.35 18.33
N TYR A 124 7.37 -6.28 17.82
CA TYR A 124 8.22 -5.41 18.63
C TYR A 124 7.42 -4.69 19.72
N ARG A 125 7.92 -4.77 20.96
CA ARG A 125 7.30 -4.21 22.16
C ARG A 125 8.29 -3.31 22.91
N PRO A 126 8.44 -2.03 22.49
CA PRO A 126 9.35 -1.10 23.15
C PRO A 126 8.88 -0.68 24.55
N VAL A 127 7.61 -0.89 24.87
CA VAL A 127 7.00 -0.57 26.17
C VAL A 127 6.14 -1.74 26.61
N GLN A 128 6.09 -2.00 27.93
CA GLN A 128 5.23 -3.02 28.53
C GLN A 128 3.77 -2.52 28.65
N ASP A 129 3.16 -2.23 27.50
CA ASP A 129 1.77 -1.81 27.39
C ASP A 129 1.09 -2.60 26.26
N GLN A 130 0.05 -3.36 26.60
CA GLN A 130 -0.69 -4.20 25.66
C GLN A 130 -1.41 -3.36 24.60
N LEU A 131 -1.83 -2.13 24.93
CA LEU A 131 -2.54 -1.25 24.00
C LEU A 131 -1.64 -0.84 22.83
N LEU A 132 -0.33 -0.75 23.02
CA LEU A 132 0.61 -0.43 21.96
C LEU A 132 0.53 -1.45 20.82
N THR A 133 0.53 -2.74 21.14
CA THR A 133 0.35 -3.82 20.16
C THR A 133 -1.00 -3.67 19.46
N THR A 134 -2.08 -3.42 20.21
CA THR A 134 -3.41 -3.19 19.60
C THR A 134 -3.40 -2.03 18.61
N PHE A 135 -2.76 -0.91 18.95
CA PHE A 135 -2.69 0.25 18.04
C PHE A 135 -1.80 0.00 16.83
N LEU A 136 -0.72 -0.76 16.98
CA LEU A 136 0.14 -1.14 15.87
C LEU A 136 -0.66 -1.88 14.78
N HIS A 137 -1.44 -2.88 15.17
CA HIS A 137 -2.25 -3.67 14.23
C HIS A 137 -3.57 -3.01 13.80
N ARG A 138 -3.87 -1.79 14.27
CA ARG A 138 -4.90 -0.93 13.65
C ARG A 138 -4.36 -0.17 12.44
N THR A 139 -3.04 -0.11 12.29
CA THR A 139 -2.34 0.43 11.12
C THR A 139 -2.77 1.84 10.72
N ALA A 140 -3.20 2.66 11.69
CA ALA A 140 -3.67 4.03 11.45
C ALA A 140 -2.57 4.94 10.86
N PHE A 141 -1.31 4.60 11.11
CA PHE A 141 -0.14 5.30 10.54
C PHE A 141 0.01 5.10 9.02
N TRP A 142 -0.79 4.25 8.36
CA TRP A 142 -0.82 4.18 6.89
C TRP A 142 -1.60 5.31 6.24
N GLU A 143 -2.57 5.93 6.95
CA GLU A 143 -3.41 6.98 6.37
C GLU A 143 -2.59 8.17 5.80
N PRO A 144 -1.55 8.70 6.48
CA PRO A 144 -0.67 9.71 5.93
C PRO A 144 -0.05 9.37 4.57
N LEU A 145 0.31 8.10 4.32
CA LEU A 145 0.86 7.68 3.01
C LEU A 145 -0.15 7.96 1.89
N GLY A 146 -1.41 7.60 2.11
CA GLY A 146 -2.48 7.83 1.14
C GLY A 146 -2.76 9.32 0.90
N LEU A 147 -2.78 10.12 1.96
CA LEU A 147 -3.01 11.56 1.87
C LEU A 147 -1.88 12.28 1.12
N VAL A 148 -0.62 11.95 1.41
CA VAL A 148 0.53 12.54 0.73
C VAL A 148 0.57 12.10 -0.73
N TYR A 149 0.39 10.80 -1.01
CA TYR A 149 0.31 10.28 -2.39
C TYR A 149 -0.75 11.01 -3.22
N ARG A 150 -1.94 11.22 -2.67
CA ARG A 150 -3.02 11.93 -3.37
C ARG A 150 -2.69 13.41 -3.65
N SER A 151 -1.87 14.03 -2.81
CA SER A 151 -1.48 15.44 -2.94
C SER A 151 -0.40 15.67 -3.99
N ASN A 152 0.63 14.82 -4.01
CA ASN A 152 1.84 15.04 -4.83
C ASN A 152 2.11 13.97 -5.90
N ALA A 153 1.33 12.88 -5.94
CA ALA A 153 1.49 11.75 -6.85
C ALA A 153 2.87 11.05 -6.77
N ASP A 154 3.58 11.18 -5.65
CA ASP A 154 4.85 10.51 -5.44
C ASP A 154 4.64 9.02 -5.12
N GLU A 155 5.00 8.18 -6.08
CA GLU A 155 4.80 6.72 -6.05
C GLU A 155 5.53 6.02 -4.90
N GLN A 156 6.50 6.66 -4.22
CA GLN A 156 7.18 6.03 -3.08
C GLN A 156 6.21 5.67 -1.95
N TYR A 157 5.21 6.53 -1.68
CA TYR A 157 4.25 6.30 -0.60
C TYR A 157 3.29 5.15 -0.93
N ALA A 158 2.86 5.03 -2.19
CA ALA A 158 2.01 3.92 -2.63
C ALA A 158 2.78 2.58 -2.62
N LYS A 159 4.03 2.59 -3.10
CA LYS A 159 4.90 1.40 -3.08
C LYS A 159 5.17 0.91 -1.67
N GLU A 160 5.47 1.83 -0.75
CA GLU A 160 5.70 1.48 0.65
C GLU A 160 4.44 0.91 1.30
N TRP A 161 3.28 1.52 1.08
CA TRP A 161 2.02 0.98 1.58
C TRP A 161 1.76 -0.45 1.09
N VAL A 162 1.95 -0.71 -0.21
CA VAL A 162 1.80 -2.07 -0.78
C VAL A 162 2.77 -3.05 -0.13
N PHE A 163 4.02 -2.65 0.07
CA PHE A 163 5.04 -3.46 0.74
C PHE A 163 4.63 -3.80 2.19
N GLN A 164 4.25 -2.79 3.00
CA GLN A 164 3.90 -2.99 4.39
C GLN A 164 2.63 -3.83 4.57
N VAL A 165 1.60 -3.62 3.73
CA VAL A 165 0.37 -4.44 3.78
C VAL A 165 0.69 -5.91 3.50
N ARG A 166 1.48 -6.19 2.45
CA ARG A 166 1.87 -7.56 2.09
C ARG A 166 2.76 -8.20 3.16
N ASP A 167 3.69 -7.43 3.72
CA ASP A 167 4.55 -7.89 4.81
C ASP A 167 3.74 -8.23 6.06
N TRP A 168 2.78 -7.38 6.43
CA TRP A 168 1.86 -7.61 7.55
C TRP A 168 1.02 -8.88 7.36
N ILE A 169 0.40 -9.05 6.18
CA ILE A 169 -0.40 -10.25 5.83
C ILE A 169 0.44 -11.53 5.89
N LYS A 170 1.73 -11.46 5.55
CA LYS A 170 2.62 -12.62 5.57
C LYS A 170 3.04 -13.01 6.99
N LYS A 171 3.17 -12.05 7.90
CA LYS A 171 3.76 -12.23 9.24
C LYS A 171 2.72 -12.36 10.35
N ASN A 172 1.43 -12.19 10.07
CA ASN A 172 0.32 -12.24 11.05
C ASN A 172 -0.91 -12.91 10.44
#